data_AF-A0A2K8SHG6-F1
#
_entry.id   AF-A0A2K8SHG6-F1
#
_cell.length_a   1.000
_cell.length_b   1.000
_cell.length_c   1.000
_cell.angle_alpha   90.00
_cell.angle_beta   90.00
_cell.angle_gamma   90.00
#
_symmetry.space_group_name_H-M   'P 1'
#
loop_
_entity.id
_entity.type
_entity.pdbx_description
1 polymer ?
#
loop_
_entity_poly.entity_id
_entity_poly.type
_entity_poly.pdbx_seq_one_letter_code
_entity_poly.pdbx_strand_id
1 'polypeptide(L)'
;MQNCPHCHSQLLWLNWKSTLGYCSQCFQWLGGSSKTSVVTEDRWIVENLGEFLSNANHLSSVVTQELIPKSFTHVVHKVSEDNIAAFAAMHKIPKNTFWGWYSGKTCPSLSALLQICYNLQISLSQFLTQDFNLSTTHCQNLKLDMKYSKNIRSSPKILDLDHIENTLTSILSQARDPLPTIAEIAKQLKINRRVISRHFPLLSHQIVVKRRNYMGMCHLAAIDQCCQEIAEAIVSLHQSGEYPTESRVCELISNPGYFRYKKVRLFYKKTVQSILSSL
;
A
#
# COMPACT_ATOMS: atom_id res chain seq x y z
N MET A 1 7.48 3.73 50.04
CA MET A 1 7.64 2.27 50.15
C MET A 1 6.28 1.70 50.47
N GLN A 2 5.79 0.72 49.71
CA GLN A 2 4.48 0.14 49.96
C GLN A 2 4.62 -0.96 51.02
N ASN A 3 3.80 -0.93 52.06
CA ASN A 3 3.75 -2.00 53.06
C ASN A 3 2.77 -3.07 52.60
N CYS A 4 3.06 -4.33 52.91
CA CYS A 4 2.15 -5.43 52.63
C CYS A 4 0.83 -5.23 53.41
N PRO A 5 -0.35 -5.36 52.79
CA PRO A 5 -1.62 -5.26 53.49
C PRO A 5 -1.88 -6.41 54.47
N HIS A 6 -1.18 -7.54 54.36
CA HIS A 6 -1.40 -8.73 55.19
C HIS A 6 -0.46 -8.85 56.39
N CYS A 7 0.82 -8.50 56.22
CA CYS A 7 1.82 -8.61 57.30
C CYS A 7 2.44 -7.26 57.68
N HIS A 8 2.03 -6.17 57.02
CA HIS A 8 2.51 -4.79 57.24
C HIS A 8 4.02 -4.58 57.11
N SER A 9 4.77 -5.61 56.71
CA SER A 9 6.19 -5.51 56.40
C SER A 9 6.42 -4.67 55.15
N GLN A 10 7.55 -3.97 55.13
CA GLN A 10 7.96 -3.14 54.00
C GLN A 10 8.28 -4.02 52.79
N LEU A 11 7.58 -3.81 51.67
CA LEU A 11 7.88 -4.53 50.43
C LEU A 11 9.13 -3.92 49.78
N LEU A 12 10.20 -4.72 49.75
CA LEU A 12 11.42 -4.41 49.00
C LEU A 12 11.18 -4.68 47.50
N TRP A 13 11.65 -3.78 46.64
CA TRP A 13 11.39 -3.80 45.20
C TRP A 13 12.00 -5.04 44.53
N LEU A 14 13.13 -5.52 45.03
CA LEU A 14 13.84 -6.72 44.58
C LEU A 14 14.29 -7.50 45.82
N ASN A 15 13.48 -8.48 46.22
CA ASN A 15 13.88 -9.50 47.20
C ASN A 15 14.06 -10.80 46.43
N TRP A 16 15.08 -11.60 46.78
CA TRP A 16 15.33 -12.89 46.12
C TRP A 16 14.19 -13.90 46.32
N LYS A 17 13.35 -13.70 47.34
CA LYS A 17 12.11 -14.46 47.58
C LYS A 17 10.86 -13.86 46.90
N SER A 18 11.01 -12.83 46.07
CA SER A 18 9.86 -12.19 45.42
C SER A 18 9.31 -13.09 44.31
N THR A 19 8.03 -13.47 44.43
CA THR A 19 7.22 -14.08 43.37
C THR A 19 6.18 -13.08 42.88
N LEU A 20 5.92 -13.05 41.56
CA LEU A 20 4.97 -12.11 40.97
C LEU A 20 3.59 -12.27 41.61
N GLY A 21 3.06 -11.17 42.16
CA GLY A 21 1.74 -11.13 42.79
C GLY A 21 1.68 -11.60 44.25
N TYR A 22 2.79 -11.97 44.89
CA TYR A 22 2.81 -12.43 46.29
C TYR A 22 3.80 -11.63 47.16
N CYS A 23 3.55 -11.58 48.47
CA CYS A 23 4.46 -10.97 49.44
C CYS A 23 5.69 -11.86 49.69
N SER A 24 6.89 -11.28 49.60
CA SER A 24 8.16 -12.02 49.82
C SER A 24 8.44 -12.43 51.28
N GLN A 25 7.60 -12.00 52.23
CA GLN A 25 7.73 -12.32 53.67
C GLN A 25 6.64 -13.29 54.13
N CYS A 26 5.37 -12.99 53.87
CA CYS A 26 4.25 -13.83 54.32
C CYS A 26 3.65 -14.72 53.22
N PHE A 27 4.13 -14.62 51.97
CA PHE A 27 3.65 -15.38 50.81
C PHE A 27 2.15 -15.25 50.54
N GLN A 28 1.49 -14.22 51.06
CA GLN A 28 0.10 -13.92 50.75
C GLN A 28 -0.02 -13.14 49.44
N TRP A 29 -1.09 -13.41 48.69
CA TRP A 29 -1.39 -12.77 47.41
C TRP A 29 -1.64 -11.26 47.60
N LEU A 30 -0.93 -10.43 46.85
CA LEU A 30 -1.00 -8.96 46.92
C LEU A 30 -1.97 -8.36 45.90
N GLY A 31 -2.48 -9.15 44.97
CA GLY A 31 -3.45 -8.68 43.98
C GLY A 31 -4.82 -8.48 44.60
N GLY A 32 -5.51 -7.39 44.27
CA GLY A 32 -6.92 -7.27 44.57
C GLY A 32 -7.70 -8.27 43.73
N SER A 33 -8.65 -8.99 44.33
CA SER A 33 -9.70 -9.69 43.59
C SER A 33 -10.68 -8.66 43.02
N SER A 34 -10.20 -7.75 42.17
CA SER A 34 -11.10 -7.04 41.29
C SER A 34 -11.69 -8.14 40.41
N LYS A 35 -12.99 -8.41 40.57
CA LYS A 35 -13.78 -9.01 39.51
C LYS A 35 -13.80 -7.98 38.38
N THR A 36 -12.68 -7.79 37.69
CA THR A 36 -12.68 -7.27 36.34
C THR A 36 -13.57 -8.27 35.61
N SER A 37 -14.72 -7.78 35.17
CA SER A 37 -15.57 -8.49 34.23
C SER A 37 -14.69 -8.83 33.03
N VAL A 38 -14.08 -10.02 33.05
CA VAL A 38 -13.31 -10.51 31.92
C VAL A 38 -14.29 -10.49 30.77
N VAL A 39 -13.99 -9.63 29.79
CA VAL A 39 -14.75 -9.53 28.55
C VAL A 39 -14.90 -10.96 28.05
N THR A 40 -16.14 -11.40 27.83
CA THR A 40 -16.47 -12.81 27.53
C THR A 40 -15.63 -13.38 26.37
N GLU A 41 -15.23 -12.49 25.46
CA GLU A 41 -14.34 -12.73 24.34
C GLU A 41 -12.90 -13.09 24.75
N ASP A 42 -12.26 -12.33 25.65
CA ASP A 42 -10.89 -12.61 26.08
C ASP A 42 -10.78 -13.95 26.79
N ARG A 43 -11.81 -14.28 27.58
CA ARG A 43 -11.90 -15.60 28.24
C ARG A 43 -12.01 -16.73 27.22
N TRP A 44 -12.89 -16.58 26.23
CA TRP A 44 -13.06 -17.56 25.16
C TRP A 44 -11.77 -17.73 24.35
N ILE A 45 -11.07 -16.64 24.04
CA ILE A 45 -9.80 -16.67 23.32
C ILE A 45 -8.74 -17.44 24.12
N VAL A 46 -8.61 -17.16 25.41
CA VAL A 46 -7.63 -17.84 26.27
C VAL A 46 -7.95 -19.34 26.40
N GLU A 47 -9.21 -19.70 26.57
CA GLU A 47 -9.65 -21.10 26.64
C GLU A 47 -9.38 -21.84 25.32
N ASN A 48 -9.70 -21.22 24.17
CA ASN A 48 -9.44 -21.80 22.83
C ASN A 48 -7.95 -21.91 22.51
N LEU A 49 -7.14 -20.92 22.89
CA LEU A 49 -5.71 -20.98 22.74
C LEU A 49 -5.10 -22.06 23.65
N GLY A 50 -5.61 -22.21 24.87
CA GLY A 50 -5.23 -23.29 25.78
C GLY A 50 -5.49 -24.67 25.18
N GLU A 51 -6.69 -24.87 24.62
CA GLU A 51 -7.04 -26.10 23.91
C GLU A 51 -6.14 -26.33 22.69
N PHE A 52 -5.92 -25.30 21.87
CA PHE A 52 -5.05 -25.36 20.71
C PHE A 52 -3.61 -25.75 21.09
N LEU A 53 -3.06 -25.15 22.14
CA LEU A 53 -1.71 -25.46 22.63
C LEU A 53 -1.62 -26.88 23.21
N SER A 54 -2.65 -27.37 23.91
CA SER A 54 -2.68 -28.75 24.39
C SER A 54 -2.68 -29.78 23.26
N ASN A 55 -3.25 -29.42 22.10
CA ASN A 55 -3.33 -30.26 20.91
C ASN A 55 -2.21 -30.00 19.90
N ALA A 56 -1.26 -29.11 20.19
CA ALA A 56 -0.25 -28.65 19.25
C ALA A 56 0.61 -29.80 18.68
N ASN A 57 0.95 -30.80 19.51
CA ASN A 57 1.75 -31.96 19.10
C ASN A 57 1.01 -32.88 18.11
N HIS A 58 -0.32 -32.92 18.17
CA HIS A 58 -1.14 -33.69 17.22
C HIS A 58 -1.37 -32.90 15.92
N LEU A 59 -1.35 -31.57 16.01
CA LEU A 59 -1.60 -30.65 14.88
C LEU A 59 -0.34 -30.35 14.06
N SER A 60 0.86 -30.53 14.63
CA SER A 60 2.13 -30.20 13.96
C SER A 60 2.39 -31.00 12.67
N SER A 61 1.76 -32.16 12.50
CA SER A 61 1.82 -32.97 11.27
C SER A 61 0.76 -32.59 10.22
N VAL A 62 -0.27 -31.83 10.62
CA VAL A 62 -1.46 -31.55 9.80
C VAL A 62 -1.53 -30.09 9.35
N VAL A 63 -1.03 -29.15 10.17
CA VAL A 63 -1.14 -27.71 9.91
C VAL A 63 -0.15 -27.28 8.82
N THR A 64 -0.65 -27.14 7.60
CA THR A 64 0.06 -26.53 6.47
C THR A 64 -0.53 -25.16 6.12
N GLN A 65 0.25 -24.29 5.48
CA GLN A 65 -0.20 -22.95 5.11
C GLN A 65 -1.36 -22.97 4.10
N GLU A 66 -1.53 -24.06 3.34
CA GLU A 66 -2.64 -24.27 2.39
C GLU A 66 -3.98 -24.61 3.05
N LEU A 67 -3.94 -25.03 4.31
CA LEU A 67 -5.12 -25.52 5.00
C LEU A 67 -5.99 -24.36 5.52
N ILE A 68 -5.41 -23.18 5.74
CA ILE A 68 -6.17 -21.97 6.06
C ILE A 68 -7.07 -21.53 4.88
N PRO A 69 -6.56 -21.39 3.62
CA PRO A 69 -7.40 -21.14 2.45
C PRO A 69 -8.49 -22.19 2.24
N LYS A 70 -8.16 -23.49 2.36
CA LYS A 70 -9.13 -24.60 2.22
C LYS A 70 -10.25 -24.51 3.26
N SER A 71 -9.90 -24.18 4.51
CA SER A 71 -10.85 -23.98 5.60
C SER A 71 -11.74 -22.77 5.33
N PHE A 72 -11.18 -21.66 4.82
CA PHE A 72 -11.98 -20.52 4.38
C PHE A 72 -12.93 -20.87 3.23
N THR A 73 -12.53 -21.68 2.25
CA THR A 73 -13.43 -22.15 1.18
C THR A 73 -14.62 -22.91 1.76
N HIS A 74 -14.38 -23.83 2.69
CA HIS A 74 -15.45 -24.63 3.32
C HIS A 74 -16.38 -23.77 4.18
N VAL A 75 -15.83 -22.83 4.95
CA VAL A 75 -16.61 -21.89 5.77
C VAL A 75 -17.44 -20.96 4.88
N VAL A 76 -16.85 -20.37 3.83
CA VAL A 76 -17.55 -19.42 2.94
C VAL A 76 -18.68 -20.11 2.17
N HIS A 77 -18.46 -21.34 1.70
CA HIS A 77 -19.49 -22.14 1.05
C HIS A 77 -20.68 -22.39 2.00
N LYS A 78 -20.41 -22.80 3.25
CA LYS A 78 -21.47 -23.09 4.24
C LYS A 78 -22.18 -21.85 4.80
N VAL A 79 -21.49 -20.71 4.92
CA VAL A 79 -22.03 -19.50 5.58
C VAL A 79 -22.62 -18.49 4.60
N SER A 80 -22.13 -18.43 3.37
CA SER A 80 -22.47 -17.35 2.43
C SER A 80 -22.70 -17.82 0.99
N GLU A 81 -22.90 -19.13 0.76
CA GLU A 81 -23.16 -19.71 -0.58
C GLU A 81 -22.15 -19.17 -1.62
N ASP A 82 -20.85 -19.24 -1.28
CA ASP A 82 -19.73 -18.76 -2.09
C ASP A 82 -19.64 -17.24 -2.32
N ASN A 83 -20.46 -16.44 -1.63
CA ASN A 83 -20.35 -14.98 -1.68
C ASN A 83 -19.25 -14.45 -0.74
N ILE A 84 -18.01 -14.46 -1.24
CA ILE A 84 -16.81 -13.94 -0.57
C ILE A 84 -16.99 -12.51 -0.04
N ALA A 85 -17.71 -11.66 -0.78
CA ALA A 85 -17.92 -10.26 -0.39
C ALA A 85 -18.91 -10.13 0.78
N ALA A 86 -19.94 -10.97 0.82
CA ALA A 86 -20.88 -11.03 1.94
C ALA A 86 -20.18 -11.55 3.21
N PHE A 87 -19.36 -12.59 3.09
CA PHE A 87 -18.56 -13.10 4.20
C PHE A 87 -17.59 -12.05 4.75
N ALA A 88 -16.83 -11.39 3.88
CA ALA A 88 -15.90 -10.33 4.29
C ALA A 88 -16.65 -9.18 5.01
N ALA A 89 -17.82 -8.80 4.51
CA ALA A 89 -18.65 -7.77 5.14
C ALA A 89 -19.19 -8.21 6.51
N MET A 90 -19.60 -9.48 6.66
CA MET A 90 -20.08 -10.05 7.92
C MET A 90 -19.04 -9.92 9.04
N HIS A 91 -17.77 -10.17 8.72
CA HIS A 91 -16.67 -10.07 9.66
C HIS A 91 -15.99 -8.68 9.69
N LYS A 92 -16.58 -7.67 9.02
CA LYS A 92 -16.03 -6.30 8.91
C LYS A 92 -14.60 -6.24 8.33
N ILE A 93 -14.28 -7.14 7.40
CA ILE A 93 -12.97 -7.26 6.77
C ILE A 93 -13.00 -6.63 5.38
N PRO A 94 -12.01 -5.81 4.98
CA PRO A 94 -11.94 -5.30 3.62
C PRO A 94 -11.89 -6.43 2.59
N LYS A 95 -12.69 -6.32 1.52
CA LYS A 95 -12.82 -7.37 0.47
C LYS A 95 -11.47 -7.83 -0.09
N ASN A 96 -10.55 -6.89 -0.36
CA ASN A 96 -9.23 -7.23 -0.92
C ASN A 96 -8.36 -8.00 0.07
N THR A 97 -8.45 -7.67 1.36
CA THR A 97 -7.73 -8.36 2.43
C THR A 97 -8.23 -9.79 2.58
N PHE A 98 -9.56 -9.97 2.66
CA PHE A 98 -10.14 -11.30 2.76
C PHE A 98 -9.89 -12.13 1.50
N TRP A 99 -9.94 -11.53 0.30
CA TRP A 99 -9.60 -12.23 -0.94
C TRP A 99 -8.13 -12.69 -0.97
N GLY A 100 -7.20 -11.92 -0.39
CA GLY A 100 -5.81 -12.34 -0.21
C GLY A 100 -5.66 -13.59 0.64
N TRP A 101 -6.43 -13.70 1.73
CA TRP A 101 -6.47 -14.88 2.60
C TRP A 101 -7.15 -16.07 1.93
N TYR A 102 -8.31 -15.83 1.30
CA TYR A 102 -9.07 -16.83 0.57
C TYR A 102 -8.27 -17.45 -0.59
N SER A 103 -7.46 -16.65 -1.27
CA SER A 103 -6.60 -17.11 -2.37
C SER A 103 -5.24 -17.66 -1.93
N GLY A 104 -4.94 -17.66 -0.62
CA GLY A 104 -3.66 -18.12 -0.08
C GLY A 104 -2.46 -17.22 -0.37
N LYS A 105 -2.69 -16.01 -0.91
CA LYS A 105 -1.62 -15.03 -1.20
C LYS A 105 -1.04 -14.40 0.07
N THR A 106 -1.88 -14.29 1.11
CA THR A 106 -1.50 -13.75 2.41
C THR A 106 -2.15 -14.59 3.52
N CYS A 107 -1.57 -14.59 4.72
CA CYS A 107 -2.16 -15.24 5.88
C CYS A 107 -2.82 -14.20 6.82
N PRO A 108 -3.96 -14.52 7.44
CA PRO A 108 -4.51 -13.69 8.51
C PRO A 108 -3.59 -13.70 9.72
N SER A 109 -3.63 -12.63 10.51
CA SER A 109 -3.04 -12.68 11.86
C SER A 109 -3.82 -13.67 12.72
N LEU A 110 -3.15 -14.26 13.72
CA LEU A 110 -3.80 -15.15 14.68
C LEU A 110 -5.01 -14.46 15.34
N SER A 111 -4.89 -13.18 15.67
CA SER A 111 -5.99 -12.38 16.22
C SER A 111 -7.19 -12.32 15.27
N ALA A 112 -6.97 -12.03 13.98
CA ALA A 112 -8.07 -11.98 13.00
C ALA A 112 -8.72 -13.34 12.79
N LEU A 113 -7.94 -14.42 12.84
CA LEU A 113 -8.45 -15.77 12.73
C LEU A 113 -9.31 -16.14 13.94
N LEU A 114 -8.84 -15.86 15.16
CA LEU A 114 -9.60 -16.07 16.40
C LEU A 114 -10.90 -15.27 16.44
N GLN A 115 -10.89 -14.03 15.94
CA GLN A 115 -12.09 -13.19 15.82
C GLN A 115 -13.13 -13.81 14.87
N ILE A 116 -12.69 -14.37 13.74
CA ILE A 116 -13.57 -15.08 12.82
C ILE A 116 -14.13 -16.35 13.47
N CYS A 117 -13.27 -17.14 14.11
CA CYS A 117 -13.65 -18.35 14.86
C CYS A 117 -14.66 -18.04 15.97
N TYR A 118 -14.44 -16.98 16.75
CA TYR A 118 -15.35 -16.52 17.79
C TYR A 118 -16.72 -16.13 17.21
N ASN A 119 -16.76 -15.35 16.14
CA ASN A 119 -18.02 -14.96 15.50
C ASN A 119 -18.79 -16.15 14.93
N LEU A 120 -18.07 -17.19 14.47
CA LEU A 120 -18.65 -18.43 13.95
C LEU A 120 -18.92 -19.46 15.07
N GLN A 121 -18.50 -19.19 16.30
CA GLN A 121 -18.57 -20.13 17.43
C GLN A 121 -17.90 -21.49 17.13
N ILE A 122 -16.78 -21.47 16.42
CA ILE A 122 -15.96 -22.65 16.09
C ILE A 122 -14.61 -22.51 16.80
N SER A 123 -14.04 -23.60 17.30
CA SER A 123 -12.69 -23.58 17.87
C SER A 123 -11.61 -23.44 16.79
N LEU A 124 -10.44 -22.90 17.16
CA LEU A 124 -9.31 -22.76 16.24
C LEU A 124 -8.84 -24.12 15.68
N SER A 125 -8.82 -25.15 16.53
CA SER A 125 -8.48 -26.52 16.17
C SER A 125 -9.45 -27.08 15.13
N GLN A 126 -10.76 -26.98 15.37
CA GLN A 126 -11.79 -27.44 14.41
C GLN A 126 -11.73 -26.69 13.09
N PHE A 127 -11.49 -25.37 13.12
CA PHE A 127 -11.33 -24.59 11.89
C PHE A 127 -10.16 -25.13 11.06
N LEU A 128 -9.02 -25.42 11.68
CA LEU A 128 -7.85 -25.93 10.99
C LEU A 128 -8.05 -27.39 10.53
N THR A 129 -8.66 -28.26 11.33
CA THR A 129 -8.89 -29.65 10.90
C THR A 129 -10.07 -29.80 9.93
N GLN A 130 -10.83 -28.72 9.70
CA GLN A 130 -12.06 -28.69 8.89
C GLN A 130 -13.21 -29.52 9.48
N ASP A 131 -13.08 -29.95 10.74
CA ASP A 131 -14.06 -30.76 11.47
C ASP A 131 -15.05 -29.88 12.24
N PHE A 132 -15.77 -29.01 11.52
CA PHE A 132 -16.77 -28.12 12.11
C PHE A 132 -18.17 -28.34 11.53
N ASN A 133 -19.15 -28.34 12.43
CA ASN A 133 -20.56 -28.51 12.10
C ASN A 133 -21.31 -27.19 12.34
N LEU A 134 -21.50 -26.40 11.27
CA LEU A 134 -22.19 -25.10 11.30
C LEU A 134 -23.73 -25.23 11.36
N SER A 135 -24.28 -26.44 11.51
CA SER A 135 -25.72 -26.70 11.43
C SER A 135 -26.53 -26.11 12.60
N THR A 136 -25.87 -25.67 13.67
CA THR A 136 -26.52 -25.19 14.90
C THR A 136 -26.14 -23.74 15.24
N THR A 137 -25.26 -23.12 14.46
CA THR A 137 -24.84 -21.75 14.70
C THR A 137 -25.96 -20.81 14.30
N HIS A 138 -26.66 -20.29 15.30
CA HIS A 138 -27.62 -19.20 15.21
C HIS A 138 -26.89 -17.91 14.77
N CYS A 139 -26.38 -17.87 13.53
CA CYS A 139 -25.81 -16.68 12.89
C CYS A 139 -26.86 -15.55 12.69
N GLN A 140 -28.09 -15.77 13.16
CA GLN A 140 -29.23 -14.88 13.01
C GLN A 140 -29.18 -13.62 13.90
N ASN A 141 -28.29 -13.56 14.89
CA ASN A 141 -28.17 -12.38 15.78
C ASN A 141 -27.13 -11.35 15.33
N LEU A 142 -26.37 -11.59 14.27
CA LEU A 142 -25.63 -10.54 13.56
C LEU A 142 -26.56 -9.87 12.55
N LYS A 143 -27.67 -9.27 13.01
CA LYS A 143 -28.28 -8.14 12.30
C LYS A 143 -27.27 -7.00 12.35
N LEU A 144 -26.29 -7.08 11.47
CA LEU A 144 -25.42 -5.95 11.19
C LEU A 144 -26.34 -4.85 10.64
N ASP A 145 -26.58 -3.83 11.45
CA ASP A 145 -26.98 -2.49 11.01
C ASP A 145 -25.86 -1.91 10.16
N MET A 146 -25.62 -2.55 9.02
CA MET A 146 -24.60 -2.16 8.08
C MET A 146 -25.26 -1.16 7.16
N LYS A 147 -25.09 0.13 7.50
CA LYS A 147 -25.35 1.25 6.59
C LYS A 147 -24.37 1.19 5.42
N TYR A 148 -24.48 0.17 4.57
CA TYR A 148 -24.00 0.30 3.21
C TYR A 148 -24.88 1.36 2.57
N SER A 149 -24.28 2.52 2.29
CA SER A 149 -24.75 3.30 1.15
C SER A 149 -24.71 2.32 -0.02
N LYS A 150 -25.88 1.82 -0.43
CA LYS A 150 -26.01 1.12 -1.69
C LYS A 150 -25.48 2.13 -2.69
N ASN A 151 -24.24 1.95 -3.15
CA ASN A 151 -23.74 2.67 -4.30
C ASN A 151 -24.71 2.28 -5.40
N ILE A 152 -25.75 3.09 -5.60
CA ILE A 152 -26.66 2.99 -6.72
C ILE A 152 -25.70 3.03 -7.90
N ARG A 153 -25.50 1.87 -8.54
CA ARG A 153 -24.67 1.81 -9.73
C ARG A 153 -25.29 2.82 -10.66
N SER A 154 -24.60 3.93 -10.91
CA SER A 154 -25.02 4.87 -11.93
C SER A 154 -25.25 4.02 -13.18
N SER A 155 -26.41 4.20 -13.80
CA SER A 155 -26.77 3.48 -15.02
C SER A 155 -25.58 3.51 -15.98
N PRO A 156 -25.31 2.42 -16.72
CA PRO A 156 -24.20 2.38 -17.66
C PRO A 156 -24.34 3.59 -18.57
N LYS A 157 -23.43 4.57 -18.43
CA LYS A 157 -23.39 5.71 -19.33
C LYS A 157 -23.13 5.10 -20.70
N ILE A 158 -24.05 5.30 -21.65
CA ILE A 158 -23.83 4.90 -23.04
C ILE A 158 -22.61 5.69 -23.49
N LEU A 159 -21.49 5.00 -23.69
CA LEU A 159 -20.24 5.59 -24.13
C LEU A 159 -20.25 5.56 -25.65
N ASP A 160 -20.20 6.74 -26.26
CA ASP A 160 -20.01 6.89 -27.70
C ASP A 160 -18.54 6.60 -28.03
N LEU A 161 -18.24 5.33 -28.34
CA LEU A 161 -16.90 4.86 -28.65
C LEU A 161 -16.39 5.45 -29.97
N ASP A 162 -17.26 5.63 -30.94
CA ASP A 162 -16.90 6.15 -32.27
C ASP A 162 -16.45 7.60 -32.19
N HIS A 163 -17.15 8.42 -31.38
CA HIS A 163 -16.73 9.80 -31.13
C HIS A 163 -15.36 9.88 -30.45
N ILE A 164 -15.07 8.97 -29.51
CA ILE A 164 -13.77 8.90 -28.84
C ILE A 164 -12.68 8.50 -29.82
N GLU A 165 -12.91 7.48 -30.64
CA GLU A 165 -11.96 7.02 -31.65
C GLU A 165 -11.63 8.11 -32.66
N ASN A 166 -12.65 8.76 -33.23
CA ASN A 166 -12.50 9.86 -34.18
C ASN A 166 -11.72 11.04 -33.59
N THR A 167 -11.92 11.33 -32.30
CA THR A 167 -11.16 12.38 -31.61
C THR A 167 -9.69 11.99 -31.45
N LEU A 168 -9.41 10.74 -31.05
CA LEU A 168 -8.05 10.24 -30.87
C LEU A 168 -7.28 10.19 -32.21
N THR A 169 -7.92 9.74 -33.28
CA THR A 169 -7.33 9.69 -34.62
C THR A 169 -7.10 11.09 -35.18
N SER A 170 -8.03 12.02 -34.98
CA SER A 170 -7.84 13.44 -35.34
C SER A 170 -6.65 14.07 -34.61
N ILE A 171 -6.48 13.79 -33.32
CA ILE A 171 -5.33 14.28 -32.55
C ILE A 171 -4.02 13.70 -33.10
N LEU A 172 -4.01 12.43 -33.48
CA LEU A 172 -2.81 11.79 -34.05
C LEU A 172 -2.43 12.33 -35.43
N SER A 173 -3.44 12.64 -36.27
CA SER A 173 -3.25 13.17 -37.62
C SER A 173 -2.92 14.66 -37.65
N GLN A 174 -3.30 15.41 -36.61
CA GLN A 174 -2.87 16.80 -36.45
C GLN A 174 -1.35 16.89 -36.30
N ALA A 175 -0.73 17.79 -37.06
CA ALA A 175 0.68 18.18 -36.94
C ALA A 175 0.92 19.17 -35.79
N ARG A 176 0.11 19.13 -34.73
CA ARG A 176 0.23 20.03 -33.58
C ARG A 176 1.16 19.41 -32.56
N ASP A 177 2.36 19.98 -32.44
CA ASP A 177 3.29 19.61 -31.39
C ASP A 177 3.32 20.66 -30.26
N PRO A 178 3.39 20.24 -28.97
CA PRO A 178 3.24 18.87 -28.52
C PRO A 178 1.78 18.41 -28.49
N LEU A 179 1.54 17.14 -28.83
CA LEU A 179 0.23 16.49 -28.68
C LEU A 179 -0.28 16.57 -27.23
N PRO A 180 -1.58 16.75 -26.98
CA PRO A 180 -2.14 16.79 -25.62
C PRO A 180 -1.91 15.47 -24.85
N THR A 181 -1.88 15.57 -23.51
CA THR A 181 -1.76 14.37 -22.67
C THR A 181 -3.06 13.56 -22.67
N ILE A 182 -3.00 12.24 -22.42
CA ILE A 182 -4.22 11.41 -22.29
C ILE A 182 -5.15 11.94 -21.18
N ALA A 183 -4.60 12.60 -20.16
CA ALA A 183 -5.40 13.25 -19.13
C ALA A 183 -6.13 14.50 -19.63
N GLU A 184 -5.51 15.32 -20.47
CA GLU A 184 -6.15 16.45 -21.15
C GLU A 184 -7.25 15.99 -22.11
N ILE A 185 -6.97 14.96 -22.92
CA ILE A 185 -7.95 14.38 -23.84
C ILE A 185 -9.15 13.82 -23.07
N ALA A 186 -8.90 13.10 -21.97
CA ALA A 186 -9.97 12.59 -21.12
C ALA A 186 -10.83 13.70 -20.50
N LYS A 187 -10.21 14.83 -20.11
CA LYS A 187 -10.93 16.01 -19.62
C LYS A 187 -11.77 16.65 -20.73
N GLN A 188 -11.24 16.79 -21.95
CA GLN A 188 -11.97 17.32 -23.10
C GLN A 188 -13.20 16.48 -23.42
N LEU A 189 -13.05 15.16 -23.39
CA LEU A 189 -14.12 14.19 -23.64
C LEU A 189 -15.03 13.95 -22.42
N LYS A 190 -14.76 14.57 -21.26
CA LYS A 190 -15.49 14.37 -19.99
C LYS A 190 -15.62 12.90 -19.58
N ILE A 191 -14.59 12.09 -19.88
CA ILE A 191 -14.53 10.65 -19.54
C ILE A 191 -13.37 10.36 -18.59
N ASN A 192 -13.42 9.20 -17.93
CA ASN A 192 -12.29 8.74 -17.12
C ASN A 192 -11.15 8.27 -18.03
N ARG A 193 -9.92 8.67 -17.72
CA ARG A 193 -8.69 8.22 -18.40
C ARG A 193 -8.63 6.70 -18.62
N ARG A 194 -9.15 5.92 -17.65
CA ARG A 194 -9.19 4.45 -17.70
C ARG A 194 -10.04 3.92 -18.85
N VAL A 195 -11.07 4.66 -19.28
CA VAL A 195 -11.93 4.28 -20.42
C VAL A 195 -11.11 4.29 -21.71
N ILE A 196 -10.34 5.36 -21.94
CA ILE A 196 -9.47 5.48 -23.11
C ILE A 196 -8.45 4.34 -23.15
N SER A 197 -7.76 4.08 -22.03
CA SER A 197 -6.76 2.99 -21.98
C SER A 197 -7.36 1.59 -22.13
N ARG A 198 -8.64 1.40 -21.74
CA ARG A 198 -9.30 0.10 -21.81
C ARG A 198 -9.84 -0.21 -23.20
N HIS A 199 -10.46 0.77 -23.84
CA HIS A 199 -11.09 0.60 -25.16
C HIS A 199 -10.13 0.86 -26.32
N PHE A 200 -9.17 1.79 -26.16
CA PHE A 200 -8.25 2.21 -27.23
C PHE A 200 -6.78 2.16 -26.78
N PRO A 201 -6.27 0.98 -26.35
CA PRO A 201 -4.90 0.86 -25.85
C PRO A 201 -3.87 1.28 -26.91
N LEU A 202 -4.06 0.90 -28.17
CA LEU A 202 -3.14 1.20 -29.27
C LEU A 202 -3.06 2.70 -29.57
N LEU A 203 -4.20 3.37 -29.76
CA LEU A 203 -4.25 4.82 -30.03
C LEU A 203 -3.67 5.62 -28.87
N SER A 204 -4.04 5.24 -27.63
CA SER A 204 -3.51 5.89 -26.44
C SER A 204 -1.98 5.77 -26.33
N HIS A 205 -1.44 4.60 -26.68
CA HIS A 205 -0.01 4.35 -26.68
C HIS A 205 0.71 5.18 -27.75
N GLN A 206 0.16 5.27 -28.96
CA GLN A 206 0.73 6.08 -30.05
C GLN A 206 0.84 7.56 -29.67
N ILE A 207 -0.20 8.14 -29.05
CA ILE A 207 -0.18 9.53 -28.58
C ILE A 207 0.91 9.74 -27.54
N VAL A 208 1.01 8.83 -26.56
CA VAL A 208 2.03 8.90 -25.50
C VAL A 208 3.44 8.81 -26.07
N VAL A 209 3.68 7.90 -27.02
CA VAL A 209 4.99 7.74 -27.66
C VAL A 209 5.36 8.97 -28.47
N LYS A 210 4.45 9.46 -29.33
CA LYS A 210 4.71 10.64 -30.17
C LYS A 210 5.01 11.88 -29.32
N ARG A 211 4.22 12.12 -28.25
CA ARG A 211 4.50 13.22 -27.30
C ARG A 211 5.84 13.03 -26.58
N ARG A 212 6.17 11.81 -26.13
CA ARG A 212 7.43 11.53 -25.44
C ARG A 212 8.63 11.79 -26.35
N ASN A 213 8.56 11.36 -27.61
CA ASN A 213 9.62 11.59 -28.59
C ASN A 213 9.82 13.07 -28.86
N TYR A 214 8.74 13.83 -29.09
CA TYR A 214 8.81 15.28 -29.27
C TYR A 214 9.41 15.99 -28.05
N MET A 215 8.94 15.65 -26.84
CA MET A 215 9.49 16.21 -25.60
C MET A 215 10.98 15.88 -25.42
N GLY A 216 11.39 14.66 -25.80
CA GLY A 216 12.79 14.26 -25.83
C GLY A 216 13.63 15.10 -26.80
N MET A 217 13.11 15.33 -28.01
CA MET A 217 13.76 16.19 -29.01
C MET A 217 13.88 17.64 -28.54
N CYS A 218 12.82 18.23 -27.99
CA CYS A 218 12.86 19.57 -27.41
C CYS A 218 13.86 19.67 -26.25
N HIS A 219 13.93 18.64 -25.40
CA HIS A 219 14.89 18.61 -24.30
C HIS A 219 16.34 18.55 -24.80
N LEU A 220 16.62 17.71 -25.81
CA LEU A 220 17.94 17.65 -26.45
C LEU A 220 18.31 18.99 -27.10
N ALA A 221 17.38 19.58 -27.85
CA ALA A 221 17.57 20.89 -28.46
C ALA A 221 17.84 21.99 -27.41
N ALA A 222 17.14 21.98 -26.28
CA ALA A 222 17.38 22.93 -25.19
C ALA A 222 18.75 22.74 -24.53
N ILE A 223 19.22 21.49 -24.40
CA ILE A 223 20.58 21.21 -23.91
C ILE A 223 21.62 21.74 -24.91
N ASP A 224 21.42 21.50 -26.21
CA ASP A 224 22.37 21.92 -27.23
C ASP A 224 22.41 23.46 -27.34
N GLN A 225 21.24 24.13 -27.24
CA GLN A 225 21.15 25.59 -27.13
C GLN A 225 21.92 26.11 -25.90
N CYS A 226 21.75 25.47 -24.74
CA CYS A 226 22.49 25.86 -23.53
C CYS A 226 24.01 25.66 -23.70
N CYS A 227 24.46 24.61 -24.39
CA CYS A 227 25.87 24.44 -24.70
C CYS A 227 26.40 25.56 -25.60
N GLN A 228 25.61 26.03 -26.57
CA GLN A 228 25.96 27.16 -27.43
C GLN A 228 26.07 28.46 -26.63
N GLU A 229 25.08 28.78 -25.78
CA GLU A 229 25.13 29.95 -24.89
C GLU A 229 26.36 29.91 -23.97
N ILE A 230 26.71 28.73 -23.43
CA ILE A 230 27.92 28.55 -22.62
C ILE A 230 29.19 28.82 -23.44
N ALA A 231 29.26 28.34 -24.69
CA ALA A 231 30.41 28.58 -25.55
C ALA A 231 30.58 30.09 -25.83
N GLU A 232 29.49 30.79 -26.13
CA GLU A 232 29.48 32.24 -26.36
C GLU A 232 29.89 33.01 -25.08
N ALA A 233 29.34 32.65 -23.92
CA ALA A 233 29.68 33.25 -22.64
C ALA A 233 31.15 33.04 -22.25
N ILE A 234 31.72 31.88 -22.55
CA ILE A 234 33.15 31.62 -22.30
C ILE A 234 34.02 32.51 -23.21
N VAL A 235 33.68 32.62 -24.49
CA VAL A 235 34.42 33.44 -25.45
C VAL A 235 34.36 34.92 -25.05
N SER A 236 33.20 35.43 -24.64
CA SER A 236 33.05 36.82 -24.21
C SER A 236 33.87 37.14 -22.95
N LEU A 237 33.86 36.24 -21.95
CA LEU A 237 34.67 36.39 -20.74
C LEU A 237 36.18 36.36 -21.04
N HIS A 238 36.62 35.49 -21.95
CA HIS A 238 38.02 35.44 -22.36
C HIS A 238 38.44 36.72 -23.09
N GLN A 239 37.59 37.25 -23.97
CA GLN A 239 37.84 38.52 -24.66
C GLN A 239 37.91 39.73 -23.71
N SER A 240 37.16 39.70 -22.60
CA SER A 240 37.27 40.72 -21.56
C SER A 240 38.45 40.52 -20.60
N GLY A 241 39.30 39.51 -20.84
CA GLY A 241 40.48 39.20 -20.01
C GLY A 241 40.14 38.53 -18.68
N GLU A 242 38.91 38.05 -18.51
CA GLU A 242 38.46 37.36 -17.28
C GLU A 242 38.50 35.84 -17.44
N TYR A 243 38.84 35.13 -16.36
CA TYR A 243 38.83 33.67 -16.37
C TYR A 243 37.38 33.13 -16.31
N PRO A 244 36.96 32.25 -17.23
CA PRO A 244 35.59 31.78 -17.33
C PRO A 244 35.24 30.76 -16.22
N THR A 245 34.91 31.24 -15.02
CA THR A 245 34.42 30.40 -13.91
C THR A 245 32.96 29.98 -14.10
N GLU A 246 32.57 28.85 -13.51
CA GLU A 246 31.20 28.30 -13.60
C GLU A 246 30.15 29.33 -13.12
N SER A 247 30.45 30.09 -12.06
CA SER A 247 29.58 31.16 -11.56
C SER A 247 29.37 32.28 -12.56
N ARG A 248 30.44 32.75 -13.22
CA ARG A 248 30.36 33.84 -14.22
C ARG A 248 29.62 33.43 -15.47
N VAL A 249 29.86 32.21 -15.94
CA VAL A 249 29.11 31.67 -17.08
C VAL A 249 27.62 31.56 -16.72
N CYS A 250 27.28 31.18 -15.48
CA CYS A 250 25.88 31.14 -15.03
C CYS A 250 25.18 32.52 -15.03
N GLU A 251 25.93 33.63 -14.87
CA GLU A 251 25.38 34.99 -14.94
C GLU A 251 25.00 35.41 -16.37
N LEU A 252 25.61 34.79 -17.39
CA LEU A 252 25.46 35.16 -18.79
C LEU A 252 24.47 34.28 -19.58
N ILE A 253 24.06 33.14 -19.03
CA ILE A 253 23.18 32.18 -19.73
C ILE A 253 21.71 32.33 -19.30
N SER A 254 20.80 31.98 -20.21
CA SER A 254 19.36 32.13 -20.00
C SER A 254 18.82 31.20 -18.91
N ASN A 255 19.39 30.00 -18.77
CA ASN A 255 18.91 28.96 -17.87
C ASN A 255 20.06 28.24 -17.14
N PRO A 256 20.54 28.77 -15.99
CA PRO A 256 21.67 28.18 -15.26
C PRO A 256 21.38 26.79 -14.66
N GLY A 257 20.11 26.39 -14.54
CA GLY A 257 19.72 25.06 -14.06
C GLY A 257 20.24 23.90 -14.91
N TYR A 258 20.63 24.14 -16.17
CA TYR A 258 21.16 23.11 -17.06
C TYR A 258 22.56 22.62 -16.69
N PHE A 259 23.31 23.34 -15.85
CA PHE A 259 24.59 22.86 -15.30
C PHE A 259 24.48 21.58 -14.45
N ARG A 260 23.27 21.24 -13.99
CA ARG A 260 23.00 19.95 -13.31
C ARG A 260 23.20 18.75 -14.23
N TYR A 261 23.08 18.92 -15.55
CA TYR A 261 23.24 17.82 -16.50
C TYR A 261 24.71 17.52 -16.80
N LYS A 262 25.08 16.24 -16.70
CA LYS A 262 26.45 15.77 -16.94
C LYS A 262 27.00 16.18 -18.32
N LYS A 263 26.16 16.15 -19.37
CA LYS A 263 26.55 16.54 -20.74
C LYS A 263 27.03 18.00 -20.79
N VAL A 264 26.25 18.91 -20.23
CA VAL A 264 26.53 20.36 -20.18
C VAL A 264 27.80 20.63 -19.37
N ARG A 265 27.95 20.01 -18.20
CA ARG A 265 29.13 20.20 -17.35
C ARG A 265 30.42 19.68 -17.99
N LEU A 266 30.35 18.56 -18.70
CA LEU A 266 31.49 18.03 -19.45
C LEU A 266 31.84 18.94 -20.64
N PHE A 267 30.85 19.49 -21.32
CA PHE A 267 31.06 20.45 -22.40
C PHE A 267 31.81 21.68 -21.87
N TYR A 268 31.29 22.35 -20.83
CA TYR A 268 31.95 23.48 -20.18
C TYR A 268 33.42 23.19 -19.82
N LYS A 269 33.70 22.07 -19.14
CA LYS A 269 35.07 21.70 -18.76
C LYS A 269 36.00 21.53 -19.96
N LYS A 270 35.53 20.87 -21.02
CA LYS A 270 36.30 20.69 -22.25
C LYS A 270 36.59 22.02 -22.93
N THR A 271 35.60 22.91 -23.01
CA THR A 271 35.75 24.22 -23.66
C THR A 271 36.73 25.11 -22.90
N VAL A 272 36.64 25.17 -21.57
CA VAL A 272 37.61 25.92 -20.74
C VAL A 272 39.03 25.34 -20.86
N GLN A 273 39.16 24.00 -20.85
CA GLN A 273 40.47 23.36 -21.01
C GLN A 273 41.08 23.63 -22.40
N SER A 274 40.26 23.65 -23.46
CA SER A 274 40.70 23.98 -24.81
C SER A 274 41.29 25.38 -24.90
N ILE A 275 40.66 26.36 -24.23
CA ILE A 275 41.14 27.75 -24.20
C ILE A 275 42.47 27.85 -23.44
N LEU A 276 42.58 27.14 -22.32
CA LEU A 276 43.83 27.08 -21.55
C LEU A 276 44.98 26.44 -22.33
N SER A 277 44.70 25.48 -23.22
CA SER A 277 45.73 24.86 -24.08
C SER A 277 46.08 25.67 -25.33
N SER A 278 45.29 26.68 -25.68
CA SER A 278 45.53 27.57 -26.82
C SER A 278 46.24 28.89 -26.45
N LEU A 279 46.52 29.09 -25.16
CA LEU A 279 47.38 30.14 -24.62
C LEU A 279 48.83 29.65 -24.55
#